data_AF-A0A7X8SUY4-F1
#
_entry.id   AF-A0A7X8SUY4-F1
#
_cell.length_a   1.000
_cell.length_b   1.000
_cell.length_c   1.000
_cell.angle_alpha   90.00
_cell.angle_beta   90.00
_cell.angle_gamma   90.00
#
_symmetry.space_group_name_H-M   'P 1'
#
loop_
_entity.id
_entity.type
_entity.pdbx_description
1 polymer ?
#
loop_
_entity_poly.entity_id
_entity_poly.type
_entity_poly.pdbx_seq_one_letter_code
_entity_poly.pdbx_strand_id
1 'polypeptide(L)'
;MVSFWSGGAPQQSLEVEHAEILPLLRKAASGEDLTPHLSTLVNTRGLVLPGANPTEKGKGLDGVLIRNGLHHFHVGAEGPGGAVGRTDKLVFAHVLKDEFRVIAISDHTAFAFGTAEHERFFAICQTYISKDLQSGQGFMMNPVMSSGHDMYFTLFGRQCEELIASIDPMLDDPATIDRLYAAVPSVPRPKKTSLAWYFEDLKFGLLEKKTRVFFCFYPLFDR
;
A
#
# COMPACT_ATOMS: atom_id res chain seq x y z
N MET A 1 2.41 -17.53 0.26
CA MET A 1 3.56 -18.15 -0.44
C MET A 1 4.67 -17.11 -0.59
N VAL A 2 5.94 -17.48 -0.39
CA VAL A 2 7.08 -16.58 -0.63
C VAL A 2 7.76 -16.98 -1.93
N SER A 3 8.05 -16.02 -2.81
CA SER A 3 8.71 -16.25 -4.10
C SER A 3 9.72 -15.13 -4.41
N PHE A 4 10.62 -15.40 -5.35
CA PHE A 4 11.61 -14.42 -5.83
C PHE A 4 11.40 -14.18 -7.32
N TRP A 5 11.49 -12.91 -7.73
CA TRP A 5 11.48 -12.57 -9.14
C TRP A 5 12.89 -12.63 -9.73
N SER A 6 13.06 -13.45 -10.76
CA SER A 6 14.36 -13.75 -11.38
C SER A 6 15.02 -12.55 -12.07
N GLY A 7 14.27 -11.48 -12.35
CA GLY A 7 14.79 -10.29 -13.04
C GLY A 7 15.42 -9.24 -12.12
N GLY A 8 15.35 -9.39 -10.79
CA GLY A 8 15.75 -8.33 -9.85
C GLY A 8 16.78 -8.70 -8.80
N ALA A 9 17.07 -9.99 -8.63
CA ALA A 9 18.20 -10.44 -7.82
C ALA A 9 18.87 -11.62 -8.52
N PRO A 10 20.17 -11.54 -8.86
CA PRO A 10 20.92 -12.71 -9.30
C PRO A 10 20.81 -13.81 -8.26
N GLN A 11 20.58 -15.06 -8.69
CA GLN A 11 20.38 -16.20 -7.80
C GLN A 11 21.52 -16.36 -6.77
N GLN A 12 22.75 -15.98 -7.13
CA GLN A 12 23.92 -15.98 -6.25
C GLN A 12 23.88 -14.91 -5.15
N SER A 13 23.30 -13.72 -5.41
CA SER A 13 23.09 -12.69 -4.39
C SER A 13 22.04 -13.14 -3.37
N LEU A 14 21.02 -13.87 -3.82
CA LEU A 14 19.97 -14.40 -2.96
C LEU A 14 20.49 -15.44 -1.96
N GLU A 15 21.47 -16.26 -2.32
CA GLU A 15 22.02 -17.30 -1.42
C GLU A 15 22.83 -16.71 -0.26
N VAL A 16 23.65 -15.68 -0.52
CA VAL A 16 24.47 -15.01 0.51
C VAL A 16 23.60 -14.12 1.41
N GLU A 17 22.62 -13.44 0.82
CA GLU A 17 21.71 -12.56 1.56
C GLU A 17 20.57 -13.32 2.25
N HIS A 18 20.37 -14.60 1.91
CA HIS A 18 19.28 -15.43 2.41
C HIS A 18 19.22 -15.46 3.94
N ALA A 19 20.36 -15.60 4.61
CA ALA A 19 20.41 -15.76 6.06
C ALA A 19 19.90 -14.51 6.82
N GLU A 20 20.18 -13.31 6.30
CA GLU A 20 19.80 -12.05 6.94
C GLU A 20 18.33 -11.70 6.71
N ILE A 21 17.77 -12.07 5.55
CA ILE A 21 16.38 -11.79 5.20
C ILE A 21 15.42 -12.92 5.65
N LEU A 22 15.96 -14.09 6.00
CA LEU A 22 15.18 -15.27 6.39
C LEU A 22 14.15 -15.01 7.50
N PRO A 23 14.42 -14.19 8.54
CA PRO A 23 13.40 -13.89 9.55
C PRO A 23 12.16 -13.21 8.95
N LEU A 24 12.36 -12.23 8.05
CA LEU A 24 11.26 -11.57 7.34
C LEU A 24 10.50 -12.57 6.45
N LEU A 25 11.22 -13.41 5.69
CA LEU A 25 10.58 -14.38 4.80
C LEU A 25 9.76 -15.42 5.57
N ARG A 26 10.23 -15.85 6.75
CA ARG A 26 9.49 -16.78 7.60
C ARG A 26 8.19 -16.16 8.10
N LYS A 27 8.23 -14.92 8.59
CA LYS A 27 7.03 -14.19 9.00
C LYS A 27 6.04 -14.02 7.85
N ALA A 28 6.54 -13.64 6.67
CA ALA A 28 5.71 -13.51 5.48
C ALA A 28 5.08 -14.84 5.06
N ALA A 29 5.83 -15.95 5.17
CA ALA A 29 5.33 -17.29 4.86
C ALA A 29 4.30 -17.80 5.87
N SER A 30 4.41 -17.43 7.15
CA SER A 30 3.48 -17.81 8.21
C SER A 30 2.26 -16.89 8.32
N GLY A 31 2.24 -15.77 7.57
CA GLY A 31 1.16 -14.77 7.65
C GLY A 31 1.22 -13.94 8.93
N GLU A 32 2.39 -13.83 9.55
CA GLU A 32 2.60 -12.99 10.72
C GLU A 32 2.62 -11.50 10.37
N ASP A 33 2.45 -10.65 11.37
CA ASP A 33 2.48 -9.19 11.21
C ASP A 33 3.86 -8.70 10.72
N LEU A 34 3.85 -8.04 9.57
CA LEU A 34 5.02 -7.44 8.94
C LEU A 34 5.21 -5.96 9.30
N THR A 35 4.28 -5.35 10.03
CA THR A 35 4.36 -3.95 10.48
C THR A 35 5.70 -3.60 11.16
N PRO A 36 6.29 -4.47 12.00
CA PRO A 36 7.64 -4.27 12.55
C PRO A 36 8.73 -3.97 11.52
N HIS A 37 8.57 -4.45 10.29
CA HIS A 37 9.54 -4.30 9.21
C HIS A 37 9.28 -3.08 8.32
N LEU A 38 8.15 -2.38 8.51
CA LEU A 38 7.80 -1.20 7.74
C LEU A 38 8.37 0.08 8.37
N SER A 39 8.60 1.09 7.55
CA SER A 39 9.01 2.40 8.04
C SER A 39 7.90 3.05 8.87
N THR A 40 8.20 3.35 10.14
CA THR A 40 7.27 4.05 11.05
C THR A 40 6.98 5.49 10.62
N LEU A 41 7.81 6.04 9.73
CA LEU A 41 7.63 7.39 9.23
C LEU A 41 6.37 7.51 8.35
N VAL A 42 5.97 6.44 7.63
CA VAL A 42 4.72 6.40 6.85
C VAL A 42 3.51 6.73 7.74
N ASN A 43 3.49 6.20 8.96
CA ASN A 43 2.42 6.41 9.92
C ASN A 43 2.37 7.83 10.51
N THR A 44 3.46 8.60 10.42
CA THR A 44 3.56 9.92 11.06
C THR A 44 3.58 11.09 10.10
N ARG A 45 3.99 10.90 8.84
CA ARG A 45 4.06 11.99 7.84
C ARG A 45 3.22 11.76 6.59
N GLY A 46 2.53 10.63 6.48
CA GLY A 46 1.74 10.30 5.31
C GLY A 46 2.58 10.21 4.03
N LEU A 47 1.95 10.50 2.89
CA LEU A 47 2.50 10.23 1.57
C LEU A 47 2.87 11.55 0.87
N VAL A 48 4.07 12.08 1.15
CA VAL A 48 4.54 13.35 0.56
C VAL A 48 5.81 13.10 -0.23
N LEU A 49 5.78 13.36 -1.54
CA LEU A 49 6.96 13.19 -2.38
C LEU A 49 7.97 14.34 -2.29
N PRO A 50 9.27 14.08 -2.54
CA PRO A 50 10.29 15.12 -2.55
C PRO A 50 9.95 16.24 -3.54
N GLY A 51 9.82 17.47 -3.04
CA GLY A 51 9.58 18.66 -3.86
C GLY A 51 8.12 19.08 -4.02
N ALA A 52 7.15 18.28 -3.57
CA ALA A 52 5.74 18.68 -3.56
C ALA A 52 5.44 19.75 -2.49
N ASN A 53 6.19 19.74 -1.40
CA ASN A 53 6.35 20.87 -0.50
C ASN A 53 7.86 21.18 -0.38
N PRO A 54 8.31 22.42 -0.68
CA PRO A 54 9.71 22.81 -0.53
C PRO A 54 10.28 22.55 0.87
N THR A 55 9.47 22.61 1.93
CA THR A 55 9.90 22.34 3.32
C THR A 55 10.05 20.85 3.63
N GLU A 56 9.49 19.96 2.80
CA GLU A 56 9.52 18.50 2.98
C GLU A 56 10.43 17.78 1.98
N LYS A 57 11.32 18.53 1.30
CA LYS A 57 12.30 18.00 0.36
C LYS A 57 13.15 16.89 1.02
N GLY A 58 13.23 15.73 0.38
CA GLY A 58 14.00 14.58 0.89
C GLY A 58 13.33 13.76 1.99
N LYS A 59 12.10 14.11 2.40
CA LYS A 59 11.30 13.31 3.36
C LYS A 59 10.33 12.35 2.67
N GLY A 60 10.60 12.02 1.40
CA GLY A 60 9.78 11.13 0.57
C GLY A 60 9.63 9.76 1.21
N LEU A 61 8.43 9.45 1.68
CA LEU A 61 8.14 8.17 2.32
C LEU A 61 7.68 7.19 1.26
N ASP A 62 8.49 6.15 1.10
CA ASP A 62 8.28 5.02 0.19
C ASP A 62 7.88 5.41 -1.25
N GLY A 63 8.69 6.25 -1.89
CA GLY A 63 8.54 6.57 -3.32
C GLY A 63 8.52 5.33 -4.22
N VAL A 64 8.98 4.18 -3.71
CA VAL A 64 8.97 2.90 -4.41
C VAL A 64 7.58 2.25 -4.32
N LEU A 65 6.92 2.24 -3.16
CA LEU A 65 5.52 1.81 -3.08
C LEU A 65 4.63 2.66 -3.98
N ILE A 66 4.86 3.98 -3.95
CA ILE A 66 4.08 4.95 -4.72
C ILE A 66 4.26 4.74 -6.22
N ARG A 67 5.51 4.75 -6.70
CA ARG A 67 5.79 4.75 -8.15
C ARG A 67 5.75 3.36 -8.77
N ASN A 68 6.15 2.35 -8.00
CA ASN A 68 6.42 1.01 -8.50
C ASN A 68 5.47 -0.05 -7.94
N GLY A 69 4.63 0.29 -6.96
CA GLY A 69 3.72 -0.66 -6.30
C GLY A 69 4.46 -1.71 -5.45
N LEU A 70 5.68 -1.43 -5.00
CA LEU A 70 6.49 -2.34 -4.19
C LEU A 70 6.67 -1.81 -2.78
N HIS A 71 6.43 -2.64 -1.78
CA HIS A 71 6.72 -2.32 -0.38
C HIS A 71 8.22 -2.51 -0.11
N HIS A 72 8.82 -1.63 0.69
CA HIS A 72 10.15 -1.89 1.26
C HIS A 72 10.05 -2.35 2.72
N PHE A 73 10.89 -3.31 3.07
CA PHE A 73 10.96 -3.91 4.39
C PHE A 73 12.39 -3.82 4.92
N HIS A 74 12.54 -3.31 6.13
CA HIS A 74 13.79 -3.37 6.87
C HIS A 74 14.08 -4.82 7.29
N VAL A 75 15.32 -5.26 7.08
CA VAL A 75 15.78 -6.59 7.49
C VAL A 75 16.73 -6.47 8.67
N GLY A 76 16.51 -7.23 9.73
CA GLY A 76 17.31 -7.12 10.95
C GLY A 76 16.53 -7.58 12.18
N ALA A 77 17.16 -7.45 13.35
CA ALA A 77 16.51 -7.72 14.62
C ALA A 77 15.56 -6.57 15.01
N GLU A 78 14.45 -6.91 15.64
CA GLU A 78 13.58 -5.94 16.29
C GLU A 78 14.35 -5.23 17.41
N GLY A 79 14.35 -3.90 17.36
CA GLY A 79 14.91 -3.06 18.41
C GLY A 79 13.92 -2.86 19.57
N PRO A 80 14.34 -2.12 20.61
CA PRO A 80 13.45 -1.72 21.69
C PRO A 80 12.24 -0.96 21.14
N GLY A 81 11.03 -1.51 21.35
CA GLY A 81 9.78 -0.96 20.80
C GLY A 81 9.18 -1.74 19.63
N GLY A 82 9.76 -2.89 19.24
CA GLY A 82 9.15 -3.81 18.27
C GLY A 82 9.30 -3.38 16.80
N ALA A 83 10.08 -2.34 16.51
CA ALA A 83 10.45 -1.95 15.15
C ALA A 83 11.82 -2.54 14.80
N VAL A 84 11.95 -3.09 13.59
CA VAL A 84 13.24 -3.53 13.07
C VAL A 84 14.10 -2.29 12.80
N GLY A 85 15.29 -2.27 13.40
CA GLY A 85 16.22 -1.17 13.27
C GLY A 85 16.61 -0.93 11.81
N ARG A 86 16.98 0.33 11.51
CA ARG A 86 17.44 0.73 10.17
C ARG A 86 18.77 0.04 9.86
N THR A 87 18.72 -1.00 9.03
CA THR A 87 19.92 -1.64 8.47
C THR A 87 20.20 -1.11 7.08
N ASP A 88 21.42 -1.32 6.58
CA ASP A 88 21.78 -0.98 5.20
C ASP A 88 21.20 -1.97 4.18
N LYS A 89 20.21 -2.78 4.55
CA LYS A 89 19.53 -3.69 3.64
C LYS A 89 18.02 -3.54 3.73
N LEU A 90 17.40 -3.56 2.56
CA LEU A 90 15.97 -3.40 2.35
C LEU A 90 15.52 -4.48 1.37
N VAL A 91 14.46 -5.18 1.73
CA VAL A 91 13.75 -6.09 0.83
C VAL A 91 12.62 -5.31 0.18
N PHE A 92 12.62 -5.25 -1.14
CA PHE A 92 11.55 -4.67 -1.94
C PHE A 92 10.68 -5.80 -2.48
N ALA A 93 9.41 -5.82 -2.11
CA ALA A 93 8.50 -6.91 -2.44
C ALA A 93 7.14 -6.43 -2.96
N HIS A 94 6.57 -7.21 -3.86
CA HIS A 94 5.17 -7.09 -4.26
C HIS A 94 4.35 -7.97 -3.32
N VAL A 95 3.44 -7.35 -2.56
CA VAL A 95 2.59 -8.03 -1.58
C VAL A 95 1.21 -8.21 -2.20
N LEU A 96 0.87 -9.46 -2.48
CA LEU A 96 -0.42 -9.90 -2.99
C LEU A 96 -1.17 -10.64 -1.89
N LYS A 97 -2.47 -10.88 -2.09
CA LYS A 97 -3.34 -11.56 -1.14
C LYS A 97 -2.74 -12.87 -0.59
N ASP A 98 -2.19 -13.70 -1.47
CA ASP A 98 -1.68 -15.03 -1.12
C ASP A 98 -0.17 -15.19 -1.40
N GLU A 99 0.50 -14.12 -1.85
CA GLU A 99 1.89 -14.16 -2.30
C GLU A 99 2.70 -12.95 -1.80
N PHE A 100 3.84 -13.23 -1.21
CA PHE A 100 4.90 -12.26 -0.91
C PHE A 100 6.04 -12.50 -1.90
N ARG A 101 6.16 -11.63 -2.92
CA ARG A 101 7.15 -11.79 -3.97
C ARG A 101 8.27 -10.78 -3.81
N VAL A 102 9.47 -11.26 -3.48
CA VAL A 102 10.69 -10.44 -3.42
C VAL A 102 11.11 -10.05 -4.84
N ILE A 103 11.22 -8.75 -5.09
CA ILE A 103 11.60 -8.18 -6.38
C ILE A 103 13.06 -7.79 -6.39
N ALA A 104 13.53 -7.17 -5.31
CA ALA A 104 14.91 -6.73 -5.18
C ALA A 104 15.34 -6.67 -3.73
N ILE A 105 16.66 -6.75 -3.55
CA ILE A 105 17.35 -6.39 -2.32
C ILE A 105 18.29 -5.25 -2.66
N SER A 106 18.34 -4.25 -1.79
CA SER A 106 19.04 -2.99 -2.00
C SER A 106 19.30 -2.30 -0.67
N ASP A 107 20.01 -1.18 -0.68
CA ASP A 107 20.21 -0.31 0.48
C ASP A 107 19.43 1.02 0.33
N HIS A 108 19.63 1.92 1.29
CA HIS A 108 18.98 3.25 1.28
C HIS A 108 19.48 4.19 0.17
N THR A 109 20.62 3.90 -0.45
CA THR A 109 21.16 4.70 -1.56
C THR A 109 20.33 4.52 -2.85
N ALA A 110 19.49 3.49 -2.94
CA ALA A 110 18.48 3.38 -4.01
C ALA A 110 17.45 4.50 -4.01
N PHE A 111 17.27 5.23 -2.90
CA PHE A 111 16.41 6.41 -2.85
C PHE A 111 17.13 7.71 -3.25
N ALA A 112 18.45 7.68 -3.42
CA ALA A 112 19.26 8.84 -3.78
C ALA A 112 19.41 8.93 -5.31
N PHE A 113 18.70 9.87 -5.93
CA PHE A 113 18.74 10.07 -7.38
C PHE A 113 20.17 10.24 -7.91
N GLY A 114 20.49 9.49 -8.98
CA GLY A 114 21.77 9.57 -9.68
C GLY A 114 22.90 8.73 -9.07
N THR A 115 22.64 7.98 -7.99
CA THR A 115 23.58 6.93 -7.55
C THR A 115 23.48 5.72 -8.47
N ALA A 116 24.58 4.96 -8.59
CA ALA A 116 24.59 3.70 -9.34
C ALA A 116 23.53 2.70 -8.81
N GLU A 117 23.30 2.71 -7.51
CA GLU A 117 22.31 1.85 -6.87
C GLU A 117 20.88 2.29 -7.20
N HIS A 118 20.59 3.59 -7.23
CA HIS A 118 19.31 4.11 -7.71
C HIS A 118 19.05 3.70 -9.16
N GLU A 119 20.04 3.81 -10.05
CA GLU A 119 19.90 3.41 -11.45
C GLU A 119 19.67 1.90 -11.61
N ARG A 120 20.43 1.07 -10.89
CA ARG A 120 20.27 -0.39 -10.86
C ARG A 120 18.87 -0.77 -10.38
N PHE A 121 18.46 -0.26 -9.23
CA PHE A 121 17.17 -0.54 -8.62
C PHE A 121 16.00 -0.06 -9.51
N PHE A 122 16.14 1.11 -10.12
CA PHE A 122 15.15 1.66 -11.04
C PHE A 122 14.98 0.79 -12.29
N ALA A 123 16.07 0.28 -12.88
CA ALA A 123 16.01 -0.64 -14.02
C ALA A 123 15.29 -1.95 -13.68
N ILE A 124 15.52 -2.48 -12.47
CA ILE A 124 14.83 -3.66 -11.95
C ILE A 124 13.32 -3.39 -11.84
N CYS A 125 12.93 -2.27 -11.22
CA CYS A 125 11.52 -1.89 -11.08
C CYS A 125 10.82 -1.73 -12.42
N GLN A 126 11.46 -1.03 -13.37
CA GLN A 126 10.92 -0.86 -14.72
C GLN A 126 10.70 -2.19 -15.43
N THR A 127 11.68 -3.10 -15.35
CA THR A 127 11.58 -4.43 -15.96
C THR A 127 10.48 -5.25 -15.29
N TYR A 128 10.31 -5.14 -13.97
CA TYR A 128 9.25 -5.85 -13.25
C TYR A 128 7.85 -5.37 -13.60
N ILE A 129 7.65 -4.04 -13.65
CA ILE A 129 6.35 -3.44 -13.94
C ILE A 129 5.96 -3.65 -15.40
N SER A 130 6.94 -3.65 -16.31
CA SER A 130 6.69 -3.81 -17.75
C SER A 130 6.67 -5.25 -18.25
N LYS A 131 6.97 -6.25 -17.41
CA LYS A 131 7.12 -7.66 -17.82
C LYS A 131 5.88 -8.26 -18.51
N ASP A 132 4.69 -7.74 -18.19
CA ASP A 132 3.41 -8.23 -18.70
C ASP A 132 2.86 -7.35 -19.85
N LEU A 133 3.62 -6.33 -20.28
CA LEU A 133 3.22 -5.43 -21.36
C LEU A 133 3.57 -6.03 -22.72
N GLN A 134 2.65 -5.85 -23.68
CA GLN A 134 2.90 -6.28 -25.05
C GLN A 134 3.94 -5.35 -25.71
N SER A 135 4.74 -5.92 -26.60
CA SER A 135 5.68 -5.14 -27.41
C SER A 135 4.96 -4.03 -28.18
N GLY A 136 5.43 -2.79 -28.04
CA GLY A 136 4.82 -1.61 -28.66
C GLY A 136 3.70 -0.96 -27.85
N GLN A 137 3.30 -1.53 -26.71
CA GLN A 137 2.33 -0.92 -25.81
C GLN A 137 3.00 0.17 -24.96
N GLY A 138 2.49 1.41 -25.07
CA GLY A 138 2.84 2.46 -24.14
C GLY A 138 2.20 2.21 -22.77
N PHE A 139 2.96 2.43 -21.70
CA PHE A 139 2.41 2.49 -20.35
C PHE A 139 2.88 3.76 -19.64
N MET A 140 2.06 4.23 -18.72
CA MET A 140 2.40 5.31 -17.81
C MET A 140 2.53 4.72 -16.41
N MET A 141 3.69 4.90 -15.78
CA MET A 141 3.84 4.61 -14.36
C MET A 141 2.90 5.50 -13.54
N ASN A 142 2.50 5.05 -12.36
CA ASN A 142 1.54 5.77 -11.53
C ASN A 142 2.00 7.23 -11.31
N PRO A 143 1.30 8.22 -11.90
CA PRO A 143 1.78 9.59 -11.91
C PRO A 143 1.58 10.22 -10.54
N VAL A 144 2.44 11.20 -10.28
CA VAL A 144 2.39 12.00 -9.08
C VAL A 144 1.60 13.26 -9.38
N MET A 145 0.59 13.53 -8.57
CA MET A 145 -0.24 14.72 -8.72
C MET A 145 0.46 15.97 -8.17
N SER A 146 -0.02 17.15 -8.53
CA SER A 146 0.56 18.44 -8.09
C SER A 146 0.56 18.62 -6.58
N SER A 147 -0.32 17.92 -5.86
CA SER A 147 -0.35 17.88 -4.39
C SER A 147 0.77 17.04 -3.76
N GLY A 148 1.58 16.33 -4.58
CA GLY A 148 2.61 15.41 -4.10
C GLY A 148 2.15 14.01 -3.76
N HIS A 149 0.86 13.74 -3.95
CA HIS A 149 0.27 12.43 -3.70
C HIS A 149 0.21 11.62 -4.98
N ASP A 150 0.15 10.31 -4.81
CA ASP A 150 -0.12 9.39 -5.89
C ASP A 150 -1.48 9.67 -6.56
N MET A 151 -1.56 9.51 -7.88
CA MET A 151 -2.81 9.70 -8.61
C MET A 151 -3.91 8.76 -8.12
N TYR A 152 -3.57 7.52 -7.77
CA TYR A 152 -4.52 6.52 -7.33
C TYR A 152 -5.27 6.94 -6.06
N PHE A 153 -4.55 7.41 -5.04
CA PHE A 153 -5.18 7.92 -3.81
C PHE A 153 -5.93 9.24 -4.03
N THR A 154 -5.42 10.09 -4.93
CA THR A 154 -6.10 11.34 -5.28
C THR A 154 -7.46 11.06 -5.96
N LEU A 155 -7.49 10.11 -6.89
CA LEU A 155 -8.72 9.69 -7.56
C LEU A 155 -9.67 8.96 -6.59
N PHE A 156 -9.14 8.12 -5.70
CA PHE A 156 -9.94 7.49 -4.63
C PHE A 156 -10.61 8.51 -3.74
N GLY A 157 -9.88 9.52 -3.27
CA GLY A 157 -10.43 10.58 -2.43
C GLY A 157 -11.55 11.34 -3.12
N ARG A 158 -11.38 11.65 -4.41
CA ARG A 158 -12.42 12.29 -5.22
C ARG A 158 -13.67 11.41 -5.37
N GLN A 159 -13.50 10.11 -5.59
CA GLN A 159 -14.63 9.17 -5.67
C GLN A 159 -15.36 9.07 -4.32
N CYS A 160 -14.63 9.09 -3.20
CA CYS A 160 -15.23 9.14 -1.87
C CYS A 160 -16.07 10.41 -1.69
N GLU A 161 -15.56 11.57 -2.13
CA GLU A 161 -16.29 12.85 -2.09
C GLU A 161 -17.58 12.80 -2.94
N GLU A 162 -17.51 12.28 -4.16
CA GLU A 162 -18.66 12.12 -5.05
C GLU A 162 -19.71 11.14 -4.46
N LEU A 163 -19.26 10.07 -3.80
CA LEU A 163 -20.13 9.15 -3.05
C LEU A 163 -20.80 9.81 -1.86
N ILE A 164 -20.07 10.60 -1.07
CA ILE A 164 -20.65 11.36 0.04
C ILE A 164 -21.71 12.31 -0.50
N ALA A 165 -21.37 13.13 -1.51
CA ALA A 165 -22.28 14.12 -2.06
C ALA A 165 -23.57 13.50 -2.64
N SER A 166 -23.51 12.28 -3.16
CA SER A 166 -24.67 11.59 -3.73
C SER A 166 -25.51 10.83 -2.70
N ILE A 167 -24.89 10.23 -1.69
CA ILE A 167 -25.58 9.36 -0.72
C ILE A 167 -26.00 10.12 0.53
N ASP A 168 -25.16 11.02 1.06
CA ASP A 168 -25.40 11.71 2.33
C ASP A 168 -26.77 12.40 2.40
N PRO A 169 -27.26 13.09 1.34
CA PRO A 169 -28.60 13.70 1.35
C PRO A 169 -29.75 12.69 1.47
N MET A 170 -29.51 11.41 1.16
CA MET A 170 -30.51 10.35 1.20
C MET A 170 -30.50 9.57 2.51
N LEU A 171 -29.54 9.80 3.41
CA LEU A 171 -29.40 9.01 4.64
C LEU A 171 -30.46 9.32 5.71
N ASP A 172 -31.21 10.39 5.55
CA ASP A 172 -32.38 10.70 6.39
C ASP A 172 -33.68 10.05 5.87
N ASP A 173 -33.68 9.54 4.63
CA ASP A 173 -34.84 8.86 4.04
C ASP A 173 -34.95 7.41 4.53
N PRO A 174 -36.05 7.03 5.21
CA PRO A 174 -36.27 5.67 5.70
C PRO A 174 -36.17 4.60 4.60
N ALA A 175 -36.63 4.89 3.38
CA ALA A 175 -36.58 3.93 2.27
C ALA A 175 -35.14 3.65 1.81
N THR A 176 -34.27 4.66 1.85
CA THR A 176 -32.85 4.50 1.60
C THR A 176 -32.18 3.66 2.69
N ILE A 177 -32.51 3.90 3.95
CA ILE A 177 -32.02 3.06 5.06
C ILE A 177 -32.50 1.61 4.90
N ASP A 178 -33.75 1.37 4.51
CA ASP A 178 -34.25 0.02 4.26
C ASP A 178 -33.49 -0.70 3.15
N ARG A 179 -33.15 0.02 2.06
CA ARG A 179 -32.32 -0.54 0.98
C ARG A 179 -30.93 -0.93 1.46
N LEU A 180 -30.30 -0.12 2.31
CA LEU A 180 -28.97 -0.44 2.87
C LEU A 180 -29.01 -1.74 3.69
N TYR A 181 -30.02 -1.90 4.54
CA TYR A 181 -30.15 -3.10 5.37
C TYR A 181 -30.63 -4.33 4.57
N ALA A 182 -31.39 -4.14 3.48
CA ALA A 182 -31.76 -5.22 2.58
C ALA A 182 -30.54 -5.84 1.87
N ALA A 183 -29.48 -5.06 1.64
CA ALA A 183 -28.23 -5.56 1.07
C ALA A 183 -27.42 -6.42 2.06
N VAL A 184 -27.74 -6.39 3.36
CA VAL A 184 -27.05 -7.14 4.41
C VAL A 184 -28.08 -7.88 5.29
N PRO A 185 -28.82 -8.85 4.72
CA PRO A 185 -30.06 -9.37 5.31
C PRO A 185 -29.86 -10.12 6.63
N SER A 186 -28.63 -10.52 6.96
CA SER A 186 -28.29 -11.19 8.21
C SER A 186 -28.23 -10.23 9.42
N VAL A 187 -28.41 -8.92 9.22
CA VAL A 187 -28.26 -7.90 10.26
C VAL A 187 -29.59 -7.21 10.51
N PRO A 188 -30.16 -7.28 11.73
CA PRO A 188 -31.40 -6.58 12.02
C PRO A 188 -31.20 -5.06 12.06
N ARG A 189 -32.09 -4.33 11.36
CA ARG A 189 -32.12 -2.86 11.40
C ARG A 189 -32.44 -2.36 12.82
N PRO A 190 -31.59 -1.51 13.43
CA PRO A 190 -31.91 -0.92 14.72
C PRO A 190 -33.05 0.11 14.58
N LYS A 191 -33.87 0.24 15.63
CA LYS A 191 -34.99 1.22 15.68
C LYS A 191 -34.56 2.67 15.39
N LYS A 192 -33.33 3.02 15.75
CA LYS A 192 -32.69 4.31 15.44
C LYS A 192 -31.28 4.02 14.96
N THR A 193 -31.04 4.21 13.67
CA THR A 193 -29.74 4.06 13.03
C THR A 193 -28.78 5.16 13.48
N SER A 194 -27.50 4.82 13.60
CA SER A 194 -26.42 5.78 13.79
C SER A 194 -25.31 5.48 12.79
N LEU A 195 -25.44 6.07 11.60
CA LEU A 195 -24.48 5.90 10.51
C LEU A 195 -23.35 6.93 10.62
N ALA A 196 -22.16 6.55 10.17
CA ALA A 196 -21.06 7.46 9.92
C ALA A 196 -20.24 6.97 8.73
N TRP A 197 -19.74 7.90 7.93
CA TRP A 197 -18.71 7.62 6.94
C TRP A 197 -17.49 6.99 7.60
N TYR A 198 -16.98 5.93 7.00
CA TYR A 198 -15.97 5.08 7.59
C TYR A 198 -15.03 4.53 6.53
N PHE A 199 -13.76 4.46 6.90
CA PHE A 199 -12.73 3.73 6.16
C PHE A 199 -12.42 2.44 6.93
N GLU A 200 -12.52 1.31 6.23
CA GLU A 200 -12.03 0.01 6.70
C GLU A 200 -10.93 -0.42 5.73
N ASP A 201 -9.67 -0.26 6.14
CA ASP A 201 -8.50 -0.36 5.28
C ASP A 201 -8.62 0.53 4.03
N LEU A 202 -8.75 -0.10 2.87
CA LEU A 202 -8.86 0.54 1.57
C LEU A 202 -10.30 0.49 1.03
N LYS A 203 -11.27 0.30 1.92
CA LYS A 203 -12.69 0.32 1.61
C LYS A 203 -13.31 1.57 2.22
N PHE A 204 -14.23 2.16 1.47
CA PHE A 204 -14.99 3.32 1.88
C PHE A 204 -16.49 3.01 1.88
N GLY A 205 -17.18 3.49 2.92
CA GLY A 205 -18.61 3.25 3.07
C GLY A 205 -19.17 3.81 4.37
N LEU A 206 -20.27 3.23 4.84
CA LEU A 206 -20.95 3.64 6.07
C LEU A 206 -20.81 2.58 7.15
N LEU A 207 -20.47 2.99 8.35
CA LEU A 207 -20.49 2.17 9.54
C LEU A 207 -21.73 2.51 10.38
N GLU A 208 -22.55 1.52 10.71
CA GLU A 208 -23.54 1.68 11.76
C GLU A 208 -22.90 1.42 13.13
N LYS A 209 -22.88 2.45 13.97
CA LYS A 209 -22.06 2.47 15.19
C LYS A 209 -22.49 1.44 16.24
N LYS A 210 -23.77 1.05 16.29
CA LYS A 210 -24.32 0.18 17.34
C LYS A 210 -24.13 -1.29 17.01
N THR A 211 -24.43 -1.66 15.77
CA THR A 211 -24.37 -3.02 15.23
C THR A 211 -23.00 -3.34 14.66
N ARG A 212 -22.15 -2.32 14.48
CA ARG A 212 -20.80 -2.41 13.89
C ARG A 212 -20.80 -2.95 12.45
N VAL A 213 -21.93 -2.81 11.76
CA VAL A 213 -22.06 -3.26 10.37
C VAL A 213 -21.50 -2.21 9.44
N PHE A 214 -20.60 -2.66 8.57
CA PHE A 214 -19.98 -1.85 7.54
C PHE A 214 -20.65 -2.10 6.19
N PHE A 215 -21.30 -1.06 5.66
CA PHE A 215 -21.86 -1.03 4.32
C PHE A 215 -20.80 -0.49 3.37
N CYS A 216 -20.03 -1.39 2.77
CA CYS A 216 -19.00 -1.04 1.80
C CYS A 216 -19.63 -0.54 0.50
N PHE A 217 -19.28 0.66 0.06
CA PHE A 217 -19.71 1.21 -1.23
C PHE A 217 -18.60 1.20 -2.26
N TYR A 218 -17.36 1.42 -1.81
CA TYR A 218 -16.23 1.51 -2.71
C TYR A 218 -14.98 0.86 -2.13
N PRO A 219 -14.64 -0.36 -2.54
CA PRO A 219 -13.31 -0.92 -2.32
C PRO A 219 -12.34 -0.31 -3.33
N LEU A 220 -11.24 0.26 -2.84
CA LEU A 220 -10.19 0.84 -3.69
C LEU A 220 -9.57 -0.26 -4.57
N PHE A 221 -9.23 -1.41 -3.97
CA PHE A 221 -8.75 -2.59 -4.67
C PHE A 221 -9.79 -3.71 -4.59
N ASP A 222 -10.71 -3.76 -5.55
CA ASP A 222 -11.37 -5.00 -5.94
C ASP A 222 -10.80 -5.43 -7.29
N ARG A 223 -9.96 -6.47 -7.26
CA ARG A 223 -9.60 -7.27 -8.44
C ARG A 223 -9.99 -8.71 -8.16
#